data_AF-A0A941QK88-F1
#
_entry.id   AF-A0A941QK88-F1
#
_cell.length_a   1.000
_cell.length_b   1.000
_cell.length_c   1.000
_cell.angle_alpha   90.00
_cell.angle_beta   90.00
_cell.angle_gamma   90.00
#
_symmetry.space_group_name_H-M   'P 1'
#
loop_
_entity.id
_entity.type
_entity.pdbx_description
1 polymer ?
#
loop_
_entity_poly.entity_id
_entity_poly.type
_entity_poly.pdbx_seq_one_letter_code
_entity_poly.pdbx_strand_id
1 'polypeptide(L)'
;MSDSQGVLAHVINLDRARDRLAHMATSLERLEVAHRRQPACTPQQVHLASAALGLRFGARLRPLERACFLSHAGAWQQIATGSAHWGLVLEDDAILARDAAEGIRFAARASDAELVRMETLGNTSPRIRLRPDVRGRGEAAGFALHRLLGRTIAAGAYMLHRQAAGRLLEELRGMAEISLAVDEYLFLDPAICPLRQQHLWPAVSIQSNVLAGVPRAELPPAWALAGLPLFASCMRHEEEAPERKFKVRKSVGHSLRRWLTGHGRRPCPLSPAGPLLLPAGMGEAPPATMPARLASNDPDRQPAAHPRDV
;
A
#
# COMPACT_ATOMS: atom_id res chain seq x y z
N MET A 1 -13.53 -8.39 -21.36
CA MET A 1 -12.46 -9.35 -20.96
C MET A 1 -11.87 -8.79 -19.67
N SER A 2 -11.90 -9.55 -18.58
CA SER A 2 -11.69 -9.01 -17.23
C SER A 2 -10.25 -8.53 -17.01
N ASP A 3 -10.10 -7.23 -16.76
CA ASP A 3 -8.85 -6.55 -16.42
C ASP A 3 -8.19 -7.06 -15.11
N SER A 4 -8.83 -7.96 -14.37
CA SER A 4 -8.29 -8.58 -13.15
C SER A 4 -7.31 -9.73 -13.40
N GLN A 5 -7.11 -10.17 -14.65
CA GLN A 5 -6.19 -11.29 -14.95
C GLN A 5 -4.69 -10.95 -14.75
N GLY A 6 -4.34 -9.69 -14.51
CA GLY A 6 -2.95 -9.27 -14.31
C GLY A 6 -2.45 -9.26 -12.86
N VAL A 7 -3.32 -9.40 -11.85
CA VAL A 7 -2.96 -9.25 -10.44
C VAL A 7 -3.39 -10.47 -9.62
N LEU A 8 -2.49 -11.01 -8.81
CA LEU A 8 -2.79 -12.04 -7.81
C LEU A 8 -2.37 -11.55 -6.42
N ALA A 9 -3.28 -11.57 -5.44
CA ALA A 9 -2.96 -11.20 -4.08
C ALA A 9 -2.35 -12.36 -3.28
N HIS A 10 -1.26 -12.08 -2.56
CA HIS A 10 -0.56 -12.99 -1.65
C HIS A 10 -0.74 -12.47 -0.23
N VAL A 11 -1.65 -13.09 0.52
CA VAL A 11 -1.99 -12.69 1.90
C VAL A 11 -1.07 -13.38 2.89
N ILE A 12 -0.10 -12.66 3.43
CA ILE A 12 0.82 -13.12 4.47
C ILE A 12 0.05 -13.26 5.78
N ASN A 13 -0.06 -14.50 6.26
CA ASN A 13 -0.89 -14.82 7.41
C ASN A 13 -0.29 -15.90 8.30
N LEU A 14 -0.35 -15.69 9.63
CA LEU A 14 0.01 -16.71 10.62
C LEU A 14 -1.10 -17.75 10.75
N ASP A 15 -0.76 -19.04 10.88
CA ASP A 15 -1.75 -20.14 11.00
C ASP A 15 -2.77 -19.93 12.14
N ARG A 16 -2.34 -19.28 13.23
CA ARG A 16 -3.18 -18.97 14.39
C ARG A 16 -4.16 -17.80 14.16
N ALA A 17 -3.91 -16.96 13.16
CA ALA A 17 -4.65 -15.72 12.91
C ALA A 17 -5.80 -15.93 11.91
N ARG A 18 -6.73 -16.82 12.27
CA ARG A 18 -7.82 -17.24 11.39
C ARG A 18 -8.84 -16.14 11.15
N ASP A 19 -9.09 -15.31 12.16
CA ASP A 19 -9.95 -14.14 12.10
C ASP A 19 -9.42 -13.09 11.11
N ARG A 20 -8.11 -12.80 11.17
CA ARG A 20 -7.46 -11.87 10.23
C ARG A 20 -7.48 -12.38 8.80
N LEU A 21 -7.21 -13.67 8.61
CA LEU A 21 -7.33 -14.31 7.30
C LEU A 21 -8.76 -14.22 6.74
N ALA A 22 -9.78 -14.52 7.55
CA ALA A 22 -11.17 -14.46 7.13
C ALA A 22 -11.58 -13.03 6.75
N HIS A 23 -11.16 -12.02 7.52
CA HIS A 23 -11.37 -10.62 7.20
C HIS A 23 -10.74 -10.23 5.86
N MET A 24 -9.47 -10.58 5.63
CA MET A 24 -8.78 -10.26 4.39
C MET A 24 -9.35 -11.02 3.18
N ALA A 25 -9.72 -12.30 3.35
CA ALA A 25 -10.37 -13.10 2.30
C ALA A 25 -11.72 -12.46 1.90
N THR A 26 -12.58 -12.15 2.87
CA THR A 26 -13.86 -11.46 2.63
C THR A 26 -13.66 -10.12 1.93
N SER A 27 -12.61 -9.37 2.31
CA SER A 27 -12.25 -8.11 1.67
C SER A 27 -11.89 -8.32 0.19
N LEU A 28 -11.02 -9.27 -0.11
CA LEU A 28 -10.56 -9.53 -1.48
C LEU A 28 -11.64 -10.13 -2.36
N GLU A 29 -12.55 -10.92 -1.80
CA GLU A 29 -13.76 -11.41 -2.49
C GLU A 29 -14.68 -10.26 -2.88
N ARG A 30 -14.96 -9.31 -1.96
CA ARG A 30 -15.77 -8.11 -2.26
C ARG A 30 -15.13 -7.20 -3.30
N LEU A 31 -13.81 -7.15 -3.34
CA LEU A 31 -13.06 -6.38 -4.34
C LEU A 31 -12.89 -7.12 -5.67
N GLU A 32 -13.34 -8.37 -5.77
CA GLU A 32 -13.14 -9.25 -6.92
C GLU A 32 -11.65 -9.41 -7.30
N VAL A 33 -10.77 -9.45 -6.29
CA VAL A 33 -9.33 -9.65 -6.46
C VAL A 33 -9.00 -11.12 -6.19
N ALA A 34 -8.50 -11.80 -7.22
CA ALA A 34 -7.98 -13.16 -7.07
C ALA A 34 -6.89 -13.18 -6.00
N HIS A 35 -6.96 -14.14 -5.09
CA HIS A 35 -6.06 -14.18 -3.95
C HIS A 35 -5.72 -15.59 -3.51
N ARG A 36 -4.63 -15.69 -2.77
CA ARG A 36 -4.17 -16.91 -2.12
C ARG A 36 -3.55 -16.57 -0.78
N ARG A 37 -3.68 -17.51 0.15
CA ARG A 37 -2.95 -17.45 1.41
C ARG A 37 -1.47 -17.70 1.16
N GLN A 38 -0.62 -16.88 1.77
CA GLN A 38 0.80 -17.09 1.92
C GLN A 38 1.08 -17.36 3.42
N PRO A 39 1.48 -18.59 3.80
CA PRO A 39 1.84 -18.86 5.19
C PRO A 39 2.97 -17.94 5.63
N ALA A 40 2.77 -17.24 6.75
CA ALA A 40 3.80 -16.43 7.38
C ALA A 40 4.77 -17.33 8.15
N CYS A 41 6.05 -17.03 8.05
CA CYS A 41 7.11 -17.63 8.85
C CYS A 41 6.99 -17.14 10.30
N THR A 42 7.25 -18.02 11.25
CA THR A 42 7.41 -17.68 12.67
C THR A 42 8.90 -17.58 13.05
N PRO A 43 9.25 -16.95 14.19
CA PRO A 43 10.62 -16.92 14.69
C PRO A 43 11.28 -18.32 14.78
N GLN A 44 10.51 -19.34 15.14
CA GLN A 44 10.98 -20.73 15.26
C GLN A 44 11.34 -21.35 13.91
N GLN A 45 10.75 -20.85 12.82
CA GLN A 45 10.95 -21.37 11.46
C GLN A 45 12.08 -20.65 10.70
N VAL A 46 12.63 -19.57 11.24
CA VAL A 46 13.62 -18.71 10.56
C VAL A 46 14.79 -19.50 9.98
N HIS A 47 15.34 -20.46 10.72
CA HIS A 47 16.47 -21.27 10.25
C HIS A 47 16.12 -22.04 8.97
N LEU A 48 15.01 -22.78 8.98
CA LEU A 48 14.57 -23.60 7.85
C LEU A 48 14.18 -22.74 6.65
N ALA A 49 13.41 -21.67 6.87
CA ALA A 49 12.96 -20.78 5.80
C ALA A 49 14.13 -20.00 5.16
N SER A 50 15.11 -19.56 5.96
CA SER A 50 16.32 -18.90 5.45
C SER A 50 17.12 -19.85 4.56
N ALA A 51 17.33 -21.09 5.01
CA ALA A 51 18.03 -22.10 4.23
C ALA A 51 17.31 -22.41 2.91
N ALA A 52 15.98 -22.58 2.96
CA ALA A 52 15.17 -22.87 1.77
C ALA A 52 15.19 -21.73 0.72
N LEU A 53 15.27 -20.48 1.16
CA LEU A 53 15.32 -19.32 0.26
C LEU A 53 16.76 -18.92 -0.12
N GLY A 54 17.77 -19.50 0.52
CA GLY A 54 19.17 -19.14 0.35
C GLY A 54 19.53 -17.77 0.92
N LEU A 55 18.83 -17.33 1.97
CA LEU A 55 19.01 -16.01 2.57
C LEU A 55 19.80 -16.10 3.87
N ARG A 56 20.62 -15.08 4.13
CA ARG A 56 21.46 -14.98 5.33
C ARG A 56 21.14 -13.68 6.04
N PHE A 57 20.88 -13.73 7.35
CA PHE A 57 20.54 -12.54 8.13
C PHE A 57 21.63 -12.22 9.14
N GLY A 58 22.02 -10.95 9.19
CA GLY A 58 22.98 -10.44 10.16
C GLY A 58 22.40 -10.38 11.57
N ALA A 59 23.28 -10.33 12.56
CA ALA A 59 22.92 -10.39 13.99
C ALA A 59 21.98 -9.27 14.46
N ARG A 60 21.90 -8.16 13.72
CA ARG A 60 21.10 -6.99 14.11
C ARG A 60 19.59 -7.24 14.08
N LEU A 61 19.11 -8.11 13.17
CA LEU A 61 17.68 -8.34 13.01
C LEU A 61 17.15 -9.27 14.09
N ARG A 62 16.05 -8.85 14.72
CA ARG A 62 15.33 -9.66 15.70
C ARG A 62 14.70 -10.88 15.01
N PRO A 63 14.50 -12.01 15.71
CA PRO A 63 13.87 -13.19 15.13
C PRO A 63 12.53 -12.90 14.43
N LEU A 64 11.70 -12.02 15.02
CA LEU A 64 10.44 -11.59 14.41
C LEU A 64 10.64 -10.80 13.11
N GLU A 65 11.63 -9.92 13.05
CA GLU A 65 11.97 -9.15 11.83
C GLU A 65 12.44 -10.09 10.70
N ARG A 66 13.25 -11.11 11.05
CA ARG A 66 13.67 -12.14 10.08
C ARG A 66 12.49 -12.96 9.58
N ALA A 67 11.59 -13.35 10.48
CA ALA A 67 10.39 -14.11 10.15
C ALA A 67 9.44 -13.33 9.23
N CYS A 68 9.21 -12.05 9.53
CA CYS A 68 8.47 -11.13 8.66
C CYS A 68 9.16 -11.05 7.27
N PHE A 69 10.46 -10.78 7.22
CA PHE A 69 11.22 -10.72 5.96
C PHE A 69 11.07 -12.00 5.13
N LEU A 70 11.24 -13.17 5.75
CA LEU A 70 11.11 -14.47 5.09
C LEU A 70 9.69 -14.72 4.58
N SER A 71 8.67 -14.20 5.26
CA SER A 71 7.29 -14.29 4.79
C SER A 71 7.08 -13.52 3.49
N HIS A 72 7.63 -12.31 3.39
CA HIS A 72 7.61 -11.53 2.15
C HIS A 72 8.46 -12.17 1.05
N ALA A 73 9.67 -12.64 1.37
CA ALA A 73 10.51 -13.34 0.40
C ALA A 73 9.85 -14.62 -0.14
N GLY A 74 9.10 -15.34 0.72
CA GLY A 74 8.24 -16.44 0.31
C GLY A 74 7.14 -15.99 -0.67
N ALA A 75 6.48 -14.86 -0.40
CA ALA A 75 5.52 -14.27 -1.34
C ALA A 75 6.20 -13.90 -2.67
N TRP A 76 7.38 -13.27 -2.64
CA TRP A 76 8.12 -12.89 -3.85
C TRP A 76 8.50 -14.09 -4.70
N GLN A 77 8.89 -15.21 -4.09
CA GLN A 77 9.22 -16.43 -4.82
C GLN A 77 8.01 -16.93 -5.60
N GLN A 78 6.84 -16.85 -4.98
CA GLN A 78 5.57 -17.29 -5.57
C GLN A 78 5.07 -16.33 -6.65
N ILE A 79 5.34 -15.03 -6.49
CA ILE A 79 5.08 -14.02 -7.52
C ILE A 79 5.98 -14.27 -8.73
N ALA A 80 7.28 -14.51 -8.52
CA ALA A 80 8.25 -14.73 -9.59
C ALA A 80 7.92 -15.96 -10.45
N THR A 81 7.48 -17.06 -9.82
CA THR A 81 7.12 -18.31 -10.51
C THR A 81 5.67 -18.35 -11.00
N GLY A 82 4.82 -17.43 -10.55
CA GLY A 82 3.42 -17.33 -10.98
C GLY A 82 3.24 -16.78 -12.40
N SER A 83 2.00 -16.75 -12.87
CA SER A 83 1.63 -16.24 -14.20
C SER A 83 1.14 -14.79 -14.21
N ALA A 84 0.64 -14.28 -13.07
CA ALA A 84 0.20 -12.90 -12.95
C ALA A 84 1.36 -11.91 -13.16
N HIS A 85 1.09 -10.78 -13.82
CA HIS A 85 2.09 -9.73 -14.06
C HIS A 85 2.49 -9.02 -12.75
N TRP A 86 1.51 -8.87 -11.86
CA TRP A 86 1.66 -8.23 -10.56
C TRP A 86 1.26 -9.18 -9.44
N GLY A 87 2.10 -9.25 -8.41
CA GLY A 87 1.71 -9.76 -7.11
C GLY A 87 1.30 -8.62 -6.19
N LEU A 88 0.10 -8.68 -5.61
CA LEU A 88 -0.31 -7.80 -4.53
C LEU A 88 0.06 -8.46 -3.19
N VAL A 89 1.09 -7.98 -2.51
CA VAL A 89 1.48 -8.49 -1.20
C VAL A 89 0.70 -7.75 -0.12
N LEU A 90 0.04 -8.51 0.76
CA LEU A 90 -0.78 -7.98 1.86
C LEU A 90 -0.42 -8.69 3.16
N GLU A 91 -0.16 -7.95 4.23
CA GLU A 91 -0.23 -8.50 5.58
C GLU A 91 -1.71 -8.67 5.99
N ASP A 92 -2.00 -9.72 6.74
CA ASP A 92 -3.37 -10.07 7.13
C ASP A 92 -4.06 -9.06 8.06
N ASP A 93 -3.31 -8.10 8.62
CA ASP A 93 -3.82 -7.03 9.47
C ASP A 93 -4.03 -5.69 8.75
N ALA A 94 -3.85 -5.65 7.43
CA ALA A 94 -4.20 -4.49 6.61
C ALA A 94 -5.72 -4.33 6.52
N ILE A 95 -6.19 -3.09 6.66
CA ILE A 95 -7.58 -2.69 6.43
C ILE A 95 -7.64 -1.97 5.09
N LEU A 96 -8.49 -2.47 4.19
CA LEU A 96 -8.61 -1.95 2.82
C LEU A 96 -9.71 -0.90 2.72
N ALA A 97 -9.48 0.10 1.87
CA ALA A 97 -10.48 1.09 1.50
C ALA A 97 -11.54 0.49 0.58
N ARG A 98 -12.75 1.07 0.59
CA ARG A 98 -13.85 0.61 -0.27
C ARG A 98 -13.51 0.68 -1.77
N ASP A 99 -12.71 1.66 -2.16
CA ASP A 99 -12.26 1.90 -3.54
C ASP A 99 -10.88 1.26 -3.84
N ALA A 100 -10.46 0.27 -3.04
CA ALA A 100 -9.17 -0.38 -3.24
C ALA A 100 -9.07 -1.11 -4.58
N ALA A 101 -10.17 -1.69 -5.10
CA ALA A 101 -10.19 -2.37 -6.39
C ALA A 101 -9.86 -1.41 -7.55
N GLU A 102 -10.40 -0.20 -7.50
CA GLU A 102 -10.11 0.88 -8.45
C GLU A 102 -8.63 1.27 -8.38
N GLY A 103 -8.10 1.46 -7.17
CA GLY A 103 -6.70 1.81 -6.95
C GLY A 103 -5.72 0.73 -7.45
N ILE A 104 -6.01 -0.54 -7.17
CA ILE A 104 -5.23 -1.69 -7.64
C ILE A 104 -5.26 -1.76 -9.17
N ARG A 105 -6.43 -1.67 -9.79
CA ARG A 105 -6.57 -1.71 -11.27
C ARG A 105 -5.87 -0.54 -11.92
N PHE A 106 -5.99 0.66 -11.35
CA PHE A 106 -5.28 1.84 -11.84
C PHE A 106 -3.76 1.64 -11.76
N ALA A 107 -3.23 1.20 -10.62
CA ALA A 107 -1.80 0.92 -10.46
C ALA A 107 -1.30 -0.14 -11.45
N ALA A 108 -2.03 -1.25 -11.60
CA ALA A 108 -1.67 -2.35 -12.50
C ALA A 108 -1.55 -1.90 -13.96
N ARG A 109 -2.43 -0.99 -14.41
CA ARG A 109 -2.48 -0.50 -15.80
C ARG A 109 -1.53 0.66 -16.06
N ALA A 110 -1.34 1.55 -15.09
CA ALA A 110 -0.71 2.85 -15.30
C ALA A 110 0.71 2.95 -14.73
N SER A 111 1.13 2.02 -13.86
CA SER A 111 2.46 2.03 -13.26
C SER A 111 3.54 1.75 -14.30
N ASP A 112 4.56 2.60 -14.30
CA ASP A 112 5.82 2.37 -14.99
C ASP A 112 6.96 1.98 -14.02
N ALA A 113 6.61 1.85 -12.73
CA ALA A 113 7.46 1.32 -11.67
C ALA A 113 7.30 -0.20 -11.56
N GLU A 114 8.16 -0.82 -10.75
CA GLU A 114 8.19 -2.26 -10.50
C GLU A 114 7.70 -2.62 -9.10
N LEU A 115 7.65 -1.62 -8.22
CA LEU A 115 7.15 -1.69 -6.87
C LEU A 115 6.20 -0.51 -6.63
N VAL A 116 4.94 -0.80 -6.31
CA VAL A 116 3.92 0.22 -6.02
C VAL A 116 3.46 0.08 -4.57
N ARG A 117 3.82 1.05 -3.75
CA ARG A 117 3.39 1.14 -2.35
C ARG A 117 1.92 1.57 -2.29
N MET A 118 1.09 0.84 -1.51
CA MET A 118 -0.36 1.07 -1.48
C MET A 118 -0.92 1.51 -0.12
N GLU A 119 -0.09 1.47 0.91
CA GLU A 119 -0.51 1.75 2.29
C GLU A 119 -0.05 3.13 2.77
N THR A 120 -0.71 3.63 3.82
CA THR A 120 -0.30 4.81 4.58
C THR A 120 -0.04 4.47 6.04
N LEU A 121 0.79 5.28 6.70
CA LEU A 121 1.01 5.26 8.14
C LEU A 121 0.09 6.27 8.88
N GLY A 122 -0.99 6.69 8.23
CA GLY A 122 -1.94 7.70 8.72
C GLY A 122 -1.61 9.13 8.30
N ASN A 123 -2.49 10.08 8.62
CA ASN A 123 -2.31 11.49 8.25
C ASN A 123 -1.19 12.20 9.04
N THR A 124 -0.73 11.59 10.14
CA THR A 124 0.45 12.00 10.93
C THR A 124 1.78 11.55 10.33
N SER A 125 1.77 10.72 9.28
CA SER A 125 2.99 10.21 8.64
C SER A 125 3.94 11.34 8.26
N PRO A 126 5.27 11.14 8.39
CA PRO A 126 6.22 12.11 7.86
C PRO A 126 5.96 12.28 6.37
N ARG A 127 5.58 13.50 5.97
CA ARG A 127 5.35 13.84 4.55
C ARG A 127 6.48 13.26 3.68
N ILE A 128 6.11 12.41 2.74
CA ILE A 128 7.05 11.68 1.89
C ILE A 128 7.43 12.57 0.70
N ARG A 129 8.70 12.56 0.31
CA ARG A 129 9.11 13.27 -0.91
C ARG A 129 8.62 12.49 -2.12
N LEU A 130 7.67 13.09 -2.84
CA LEU A 130 6.95 12.47 -3.94
C LEU A 130 7.02 13.36 -5.19
N ARG A 131 7.29 12.75 -6.34
CA ARG A 131 7.11 13.41 -7.64
C ARG A 131 5.84 12.86 -8.29
N PRO A 132 4.84 13.69 -8.62
CA PRO A 132 3.73 13.25 -9.45
C PRO A 132 4.26 12.75 -10.79
N ASP A 133 4.00 11.48 -11.11
CA ASP A 133 4.45 10.85 -12.36
C ASP A 133 3.24 10.56 -13.26
N VAL A 134 2.19 9.95 -12.70
CA VAL A 134 0.99 9.55 -13.46
C VAL A 134 -0.28 9.93 -12.70
N ARG A 135 -1.32 10.38 -13.41
CA ARG A 135 -2.66 10.63 -12.85
C ARG A 135 -3.69 9.84 -13.63
N GLY A 136 -4.69 9.29 -12.94
CA GLY A 136 -5.87 8.70 -13.57
C GLY A 136 -6.65 9.73 -14.39
N ARG A 137 -7.28 9.30 -15.48
CA ARG A 137 -8.22 10.12 -16.26
C ARG A 137 -9.66 9.67 -15.89
N GLY A 138 -10.53 10.63 -15.56
CA GLY A 138 -11.96 10.43 -15.30
C GLY A 138 -12.41 10.74 -13.86
N GLU A 139 -13.70 11.04 -13.69
CA GLU A 139 -14.32 11.44 -12.41
C GLU A 139 -14.27 10.35 -11.32
N ALA A 140 -14.04 9.09 -11.70
CA ALA A 140 -13.90 7.94 -10.78
C ALA A 140 -12.46 7.64 -10.33
N ALA A 141 -11.44 8.17 -11.03
CA ALA A 141 -10.05 7.73 -10.86
C ALA A 141 -9.26 8.69 -9.97
N GLY A 142 -9.77 9.05 -8.80
CA GLY A 142 -9.13 9.96 -7.83
C GLY A 142 -7.72 9.56 -7.34
N PHE A 143 -7.08 8.62 -8.02
CA PHE A 143 -5.76 8.08 -7.81
C PHE A 143 -4.69 8.72 -8.72
N ALA A 144 -3.48 8.78 -8.16
CA ALA A 144 -2.26 9.14 -8.84
C ALA A 144 -1.15 8.18 -8.42
N LEU A 145 -0.17 7.97 -9.31
CA LEU A 145 1.08 7.31 -8.99
C LEU A 145 2.16 8.37 -8.87
N HIS A 146 2.77 8.41 -7.70
CA HIS A 146 3.89 9.31 -7.43
C HIS A 146 5.17 8.52 -7.31
N ARG A 147 6.24 8.96 -7.98
CA ARG A 147 7.56 8.39 -7.74
C ARG A 147 7.98 8.64 -6.31
N LEU A 148 8.39 7.57 -5.65
CA LEU A 148 8.90 7.61 -4.30
C LEU A 148 10.36 8.10 -4.33
N LEU A 149 10.59 9.33 -3.87
CA LEU A 149 11.92 9.95 -3.82
C LEU A 149 12.44 10.11 -2.39
N GLY A 150 11.60 9.84 -1.40
CA GLY A 150 11.86 10.05 0.02
C GLY A 150 11.85 8.75 0.80
N ARG A 151 12.32 8.85 2.04
CA ARG A 151 12.37 7.75 2.99
C ARG A 151 10.97 7.50 3.56
N THR A 152 10.56 6.24 3.63
CA THR A 152 9.37 5.78 4.37
C THR A 152 9.61 4.36 4.88
N ILE A 153 8.65 3.79 5.58
CA ILE A 153 8.69 2.42 6.09
C ILE A 153 7.30 1.79 5.94
N ALA A 154 7.18 0.59 6.51
CA ALA A 154 6.04 -0.30 6.45
C ALA A 154 5.74 -0.90 5.07
N ALA A 155 5.33 -2.17 5.10
CA ALA A 155 5.19 -3.05 3.95
C ALA A 155 3.93 -3.91 4.05
N GLY A 156 2.93 -3.44 4.79
CA GLY A 156 1.64 -4.09 4.95
C GLY A 156 0.83 -4.22 3.66
N ALA A 157 1.06 -3.34 2.66
CA ALA A 157 0.49 -3.49 1.32
C ALA A 157 1.33 -2.84 0.21
N TYR A 158 1.68 -3.65 -0.80
CA TYR A 158 2.33 -3.18 -2.02
C TYR A 158 2.12 -4.15 -3.19
N MET A 159 2.22 -3.63 -4.41
CA MET A 159 2.30 -4.43 -5.62
C MET A 159 3.75 -4.60 -6.06
N LEU A 160 4.13 -5.80 -6.47
CA LEU A 160 5.45 -6.14 -6.96
C LEU A 160 5.33 -6.81 -8.34
N HIS A 161 6.06 -6.28 -9.32
CA HIS A 161 6.07 -6.85 -10.66
C HIS A 161 6.77 -8.21 -10.66
N ARG A 162 6.23 -9.19 -11.40
CA ARG A 162 6.72 -10.57 -11.44
C ARG A 162 8.22 -10.70 -11.66
N GLN A 163 8.74 -10.02 -12.69
CA GLN A 163 10.17 -10.08 -13.02
C GLN A 163 11.04 -9.44 -11.93
N ALA A 164 10.53 -8.39 -11.28
CA ALA A 164 11.24 -7.70 -10.21
C ALA A 164 11.33 -8.57 -8.94
N ALA A 165 10.31 -9.37 -8.66
CA ALA A 165 10.33 -10.33 -7.55
C ALA A 165 11.48 -11.35 -7.68
N GLY A 166 11.72 -11.88 -8.88
CA GLY A 166 12.83 -12.79 -9.16
C GLY A 166 14.19 -12.11 -8.93
N ARG A 167 14.37 -10.91 -9.48
CA ARG A 167 15.62 -10.15 -9.33
C ARG A 167 15.92 -9.74 -7.89
N LEU A 168 14.89 -9.36 -7.11
CA LEU A 168 15.06 -9.08 -5.68
C LEU A 168 15.60 -10.30 -4.92
N LEU A 169 15.06 -11.50 -5.19
CA LEU A 169 15.53 -12.72 -4.54
C LEU A 169 16.96 -13.08 -4.93
N GLU A 170 17.32 -12.91 -6.20
CA GLU A 170 18.69 -13.12 -6.68
C GLU A 170 19.67 -12.15 -6.02
N GLU A 171 19.32 -10.86 -5.94
CA GLU A 171 20.14 -9.87 -5.24
C GLU A 171 20.35 -10.27 -3.77
N LEU A 172 19.29 -10.62 -3.06
CA LEU A 172 19.35 -10.98 -1.65
C LEU A 172 20.19 -12.24 -1.38
N ARG A 173 20.15 -13.22 -2.29
CA ARG A 173 21.03 -14.40 -2.24
C ARG A 173 22.50 -14.06 -2.48
N GLY A 174 22.76 -13.00 -3.26
CA GLY A 174 24.11 -12.48 -3.50
C GLY A 174 24.67 -11.65 -2.35
N MET A 175 23.84 -11.22 -1.40
CA MET A 175 24.30 -10.47 -0.23
C MET A 175 25.02 -11.38 0.77
N ALA A 176 26.08 -10.86 1.38
CA ALA A 176 26.75 -11.56 2.48
C ALA A 176 25.78 -11.79 3.65
N GLU A 177 25.10 -10.72 4.09
CA GLU A 177 24.08 -10.75 5.13
C GLU A 177 23.06 -9.62 4.95
N ILE A 178 21.77 -9.95 5.12
CA ILE A 178 20.66 -9.01 5.18
C ILE A 178 20.63 -8.39 6.59
N SER A 179 20.70 -7.07 6.66
CA SER A 179 20.81 -6.32 7.92
C SER A 179 19.65 -5.33 8.19
N LEU A 180 18.70 -5.24 7.26
CA LEU A 180 17.54 -4.35 7.33
C LEU A 180 16.25 -5.16 7.44
N ALA A 181 15.26 -4.62 8.15
CA ALA A 181 13.92 -5.17 8.10
C ALA A 181 13.37 -5.05 6.67
N VAL A 182 12.32 -5.81 6.35
CA VAL A 182 11.83 -5.91 4.97
C VAL A 182 11.33 -4.57 4.43
N ASP A 183 10.60 -3.83 5.25
CA ASP A 183 10.09 -2.52 4.93
C ASP A 183 11.21 -1.49 4.81
N GLU A 184 12.25 -1.60 5.64
CA GLU A 184 13.45 -0.78 5.53
C GLU A 184 14.20 -1.06 4.22
N TYR A 185 14.38 -2.35 3.88
CA TYR A 185 15.02 -2.75 2.63
C TYR A 185 14.26 -2.21 1.41
N LEU A 186 12.92 -2.31 1.43
CA LEU A 186 12.08 -1.85 0.32
C LEU A 186 11.97 -0.33 0.24
N PHE A 187 11.79 0.39 1.36
CA PHE A 187 11.28 1.76 1.32
C PHE A 187 12.09 2.80 2.13
N LEU A 188 13.07 2.39 2.96
CA LEU A 188 13.81 3.33 3.81
C LEU A 188 14.60 4.35 3.00
N ASP A 189 15.20 3.92 1.89
CA ASP A 189 15.90 4.78 0.97
C ASP A 189 15.80 4.17 -0.45
N PRO A 190 15.33 4.93 -1.46
CA PRO A 190 15.30 4.45 -2.84
C PRO A 190 16.67 4.04 -3.41
N ALA A 191 17.77 4.37 -2.73
CA ALA A 191 19.11 3.88 -3.09
C ALA A 191 19.44 2.48 -2.55
N ILE A 192 18.66 1.94 -1.61
CA ILE A 192 18.85 0.60 -1.03
C ILE A 192 18.16 -0.45 -1.90
N CYS A 193 16.88 -0.26 -2.18
CA CYS A 193 16.12 -1.15 -3.04
C CYS A 193 16.44 -0.85 -4.50
N PRO A 194 16.79 -1.85 -5.33
CA PRO A 194 17.15 -1.64 -6.73
C PRO A 194 15.96 -1.25 -7.63
N LEU A 195 14.73 -1.42 -7.13
CA LEU A 195 13.53 -1.33 -7.95
C LEU A 195 13.10 0.12 -8.16
N ARG A 196 12.49 0.38 -9.32
CA ARG A 196 11.74 1.62 -9.52
C ARG A 196 10.49 1.59 -8.64
N GLN A 197 10.27 2.66 -7.88
CA GLN A 197 9.20 2.73 -6.88
C GLN A 197 8.21 3.85 -7.16
N GLN A 198 6.93 3.50 -7.04
CA GLN A 198 5.82 4.44 -6.99
C GLN A 198 5.00 4.24 -5.73
N HIS A 199 4.23 5.26 -5.37
CA HIS A 199 3.26 5.25 -4.30
C HIS A 199 1.90 5.61 -4.88
N LEU A 200 0.89 4.79 -4.59
CA LEU A 200 -0.49 5.07 -4.92
C LEU A 200 -1.04 6.14 -3.98
N TRP A 201 -1.63 7.19 -4.53
CA TRP A 201 -2.16 8.32 -3.79
C TRP A 201 -3.59 8.64 -4.22
N PRO A 202 -4.58 8.70 -3.31
CA PRO A 202 -4.47 8.34 -1.90
C PRO A 202 -4.13 6.85 -1.72
N ALA A 203 -3.58 6.50 -0.56
CA ALA A 203 -3.35 5.12 -0.18
C ALA A 203 -4.69 4.39 0.03
N VAL A 204 -4.75 3.11 -0.34
CA VAL A 204 -5.98 2.30 -0.24
C VAL A 204 -5.93 1.29 0.90
N SER A 205 -4.89 1.35 1.73
CA SER A 205 -4.77 0.49 2.90
C SER A 205 -4.03 1.16 4.06
N ILE A 206 -4.30 0.64 5.25
CA ILE A 206 -3.65 1.03 6.51
C ILE A 206 -3.61 -0.20 7.42
N GLN A 207 -2.50 -0.41 8.15
CA GLN A 207 -2.44 -1.53 9.10
C GLN A 207 -3.31 -1.25 10.32
N SER A 208 -3.89 -2.30 10.90
CA SER A 208 -4.81 -2.19 12.03
C SER A 208 -4.20 -1.49 13.24
N ASN A 209 -2.94 -1.77 13.59
CA ASN A 209 -2.23 -1.12 14.69
C ASN A 209 -1.97 0.38 14.42
N VAL A 210 -1.61 0.73 13.18
CA VAL A 210 -1.43 2.11 12.74
C VAL A 210 -2.76 2.84 12.86
N LEU A 211 -3.84 2.27 12.31
CA LEU A 211 -5.18 2.86 12.37
C LEU A 211 -5.63 3.11 13.81
N ALA A 212 -5.35 2.17 14.72
CA ALA A 212 -5.66 2.32 16.14
C ALA A 212 -4.91 3.48 16.82
N GLY A 213 -3.70 3.81 16.33
CA GLY A 213 -2.87 4.90 16.85
C GLY A 213 -3.18 6.28 16.26
N VAL A 214 -3.96 6.38 15.18
CA VAL A 214 -4.31 7.66 14.57
C VAL A 214 -5.51 8.28 15.31
N PRO A 215 -5.42 9.54 15.78
CA PRO A 215 -6.56 10.24 16.37
C PRO A 215 -7.74 10.29 15.39
N ARG A 216 -8.96 9.99 15.86
CA ARG A 216 -10.16 9.97 14.99
C ARG A 216 -10.40 11.30 14.26
N ALA A 217 -10.09 12.43 14.90
CA ALA A 217 -10.21 13.76 14.30
C ALA A 217 -9.26 13.98 13.10
N GLU A 218 -8.23 13.17 12.97
CA GLU A 218 -7.26 13.21 11.89
C GLU A 218 -7.54 12.19 10.79
N LEU A 219 -8.50 11.27 10.99
CA LEU A 219 -8.93 10.32 9.96
C LEU A 219 -9.94 10.99 9.02
N PRO A 220 -10.01 10.58 7.74
CA PRO A 220 -11.13 10.98 6.89
C PRO A 220 -12.47 10.57 7.56
N PRO A 221 -13.56 11.33 7.40
CA PRO A 221 -14.81 11.08 8.13
C PRO A 221 -15.32 9.64 8.03
N ALA A 222 -15.20 9.01 6.85
CA ALA A 222 -15.61 7.63 6.63
C ALA A 222 -14.78 6.58 7.39
N TRP A 223 -13.58 6.95 7.88
CA TRP A 223 -12.70 6.11 8.71
C TRP A 223 -12.78 6.42 10.21
N ALA A 224 -13.44 7.51 10.61
CA ALA A 224 -13.59 7.90 12.01
C ALA A 224 -14.69 7.10 12.77
N LEU A 225 -15.12 5.97 12.20
CA LEU A 225 -16.20 5.13 12.71
C LEU A 225 -15.76 4.37 13.99
N ALA A 226 -16.71 4.18 14.90
CA ALA A 226 -16.51 3.30 16.05
C ALA A 226 -16.61 1.81 15.62
N GLY A 227 -15.84 0.94 16.28
CA GLY A 227 -15.96 -0.52 16.08
C GLY A 227 -15.30 -1.07 14.83
N LEU A 228 -14.43 -0.29 14.15
CA LEU A 228 -13.63 -0.83 13.04
C LEU A 228 -12.87 -2.09 13.47
N PRO A 229 -12.67 -3.06 12.57
CA PRO A 229 -11.96 -4.28 12.88
C PRO A 229 -10.51 -3.94 13.27
N LEU A 230 -10.28 -3.83 14.58
CA LEU A 230 -8.96 -3.70 15.16
C LEU A 230 -8.55 -5.06 15.73
N PHE A 231 -7.47 -5.63 15.20
CA PHE A 231 -7.06 -6.97 15.59
C PHE A 231 -6.26 -6.93 16.89
N ALA A 232 -6.76 -7.61 17.92
CA ALA A 232 -6.15 -7.62 19.25
C ALA A 232 -4.70 -8.16 19.26
N SER A 233 -4.34 -9.01 18.30
CA SER A 233 -2.97 -9.49 18.11
C SER A 233 -1.98 -8.39 17.71
N CYS A 234 -2.46 -7.34 17.05
CA CYS A 234 -1.65 -6.20 16.58
C CYS A 234 -1.55 -5.10 17.63
N MET A 235 -2.41 -5.16 18.67
CA MET A 235 -2.47 -4.23 19.80
C MET A 235 -1.65 -4.70 21.01
N ARG A 236 -1.14 -5.94 20.98
CA ARG A 236 -0.24 -6.44 22.03
C ARG A 236 1.16 -5.90 21.77
N HIS A 237 1.58 -4.96 22.62
CA HIS A 237 2.99 -4.65 22.82
C HIS A 237 3.68 -5.94 23.31
N GLU A 238 4.22 -6.75 22.40
CA GLU A 238 5.33 -7.62 22.77
C GLU A 238 6.43 -6.67 23.26
N GLU A 239 6.73 -6.76 24.56
CA GLU A 239 7.76 -6.06 25.36
C GLU A 239 8.51 -4.96 24.61
N GLU A 240 8.31 -3.70 25.03
CA GLU A 240 8.96 -2.51 24.50
C GLU A 240 10.44 -2.77 24.15
N ALA A 241 10.70 -3.10 22.89
CA ALA A 241 12.04 -3.18 22.38
C ALA A 241 12.60 -1.74 22.39
N PRO A 242 13.82 -1.53 22.90
CA PRO A 242 14.39 -0.19 22.96
C PRO A 242 14.40 0.45 21.56
N GLU A 243 13.94 1.70 21.48
CA GLU A 243 13.91 2.47 20.25
C GLU A 243 15.28 2.40 19.53
N ARG A 244 15.30 1.93 18.29
CA ARG A 244 16.47 2.07 17.44
C ARG A 244 16.62 3.55 17.05
N LYS A 245 17.45 4.29 17.78
CA LYS A 245 17.85 5.66 17.40
C LYS A 245 18.72 5.61 16.14
N PHE A 246 18.15 5.94 15.00
CA PHE A 246 18.88 6.08 13.74
C PHE A 246 19.71 7.37 13.71
N LYS A 247 21.04 7.26 13.82
CA LYS A 247 21.95 8.35 13.45
C LYS A 247 22.20 8.32 11.95
N VAL A 248 21.43 9.10 11.19
CA VAL A 248 21.70 9.34 9.77
C VAL A 248 22.78 10.42 9.64
N ARG A 249 23.97 10.07 9.12
CA ARG A 249 24.97 11.08 8.71
C ARG A 249 24.40 11.87 7.54
N LYS A 250 24.04 13.14 7.79
CA LYS A 250 23.67 14.08 6.71
C LYS A 250 24.92 14.31 5.84
N SER A 251 24.97 13.71 4.66
CA SER A 251 25.96 14.08 3.64
C SER A 251 25.58 15.44 3.03
N VAL A 252 26.57 16.34 2.89
CA VAL A 252 26.42 17.68 2.31
C VAL A 252 25.81 17.64 0.90
N GLY A 253 26.07 16.57 0.13
CA GLY A 253 25.50 16.38 -1.22
C GLY A 253 23.98 16.14 -1.24
N HIS A 254 23.40 15.56 -0.18
CA HIS A 254 21.96 15.32 -0.09
C HIS A 254 21.17 16.63 0.10
N SER A 255 21.78 17.65 0.72
CA SER A 255 21.19 18.98 0.89
C SER A 255 21.18 19.79 -0.41
N LEU A 256 22.17 19.60 -1.28
CA LEU A 256 22.27 20.28 -2.58
C LEU A 256 21.26 19.71 -3.59
N ARG A 257 21.18 18.38 -3.70
CA ARG A 257 20.16 17.67 -4.51
C ARG A 257 18.73 17.98 -4.04
N ARG A 258 18.55 18.20 -2.73
CA ARG A 258 17.29 18.61 -2.11
C ARG A 258 16.85 20.01 -2.54
N TRP A 259 17.77 20.95 -2.72
CA TRP A 259 17.46 22.30 -3.18
C TRP A 259 17.21 22.35 -4.70
N LEU A 260 18.02 21.63 -5.48
CA LEU A 260 17.99 21.65 -6.95
C LEU A 260 16.75 21.00 -7.58
N THR A 261 16.06 20.09 -6.89
CA THR A 261 15.02 19.27 -7.53
C THR A 261 13.59 19.79 -7.32
N GLY A 262 13.34 20.76 -6.43
CA GLY A 262 12.00 21.37 -6.24
C GLY A 262 10.88 20.44 -5.76
N HIS A 263 11.14 19.15 -5.51
CA HIS A 263 10.10 18.19 -5.12
C HIS A 263 9.70 18.33 -3.65
N GLY A 264 8.46 18.78 -3.42
CA GLY A 264 7.87 18.93 -2.09
C GLY A 264 7.62 17.59 -1.39
N ARG A 265 7.71 17.61 -0.07
CA ARG A 265 7.17 16.53 0.77
C ARG A 265 5.63 16.62 0.78
N ARG A 266 4.94 15.52 0.47
CA ARG A 266 3.48 15.44 0.41
C ARG A 266 2.94 14.50 1.48
N PRO A 267 1.75 14.77 2.05
CA PRO A 267 1.06 13.77 2.84
C PRO A 267 0.65 12.60 1.93
N CYS A 268 0.58 11.42 2.52
CA CYS A 268 0.06 10.20 1.90
C CYS A 268 -1.27 9.87 2.59
N PRO A 269 -2.36 10.55 2.23
CA PRO A 269 -3.63 10.37 2.90
C PRO A 269 -4.19 8.97 2.60
N LEU A 270 -4.95 8.45 3.56
CA LEU A 270 -5.82 7.31 3.33
C LEU A 270 -6.98 7.73 2.43
N SER A 271 -7.45 6.82 1.58
CA SER A 271 -8.59 7.06 0.70
C SER A 271 -9.80 7.59 1.49
N PRO A 272 -10.51 8.62 0.99
CA PRO A 272 -11.70 9.14 1.66
C PRO A 272 -12.90 8.19 1.60
N ALA A 273 -12.84 7.10 0.82
CA ALA A 273 -13.95 6.16 0.61
C ALA A 273 -14.35 5.36 1.86
N GLY A 274 -13.53 5.39 2.91
CA GLY A 274 -13.75 4.64 4.15
C GLY A 274 -13.29 3.18 4.04
N PRO A 275 -13.37 2.43 5.15
CA PRO A 275 -13.06 1.02 5.18
C PRO A 275 -14.07 0.23 4.34
N LEU A 276 -13.58 -0.80 3.66
CA LEU A 276 -14.38 -1.70 2.83
C LEU A 276 -15.36 -2.52 3.69
N LEU A 277 -14.88 -3.06 4.81
CA LEU A 277 -15.68 -3.83 5.74
C LEU A 277 -16.08 -2.93 6.92
N LEU A 278 -17.38 -2.86 7.16
CA LEU A 278 -17.96 -2.08 8.25
C LEU A 278 -18.17 -2.97 9.50
N PRO A 279 -18.24 -2.35 10.70
CA PRO A 279 -18.61 -3.05 11.92
C PRO A 279 -19.98 -3.72 11.78
N ALA A 280 -20.16 -4.88 12.43
CA ALA A 280 -21.44 -5.58 12.43
C ALA A 280 -22.58 -4.67 12.92
N GLY A 281 -23.70 -4.64 12.19
CA GLY A 281 -24.87 -3.82 12.52
C GLY A 281 -24.88 -2.42 11.91
N MET A 282 -23.79 -1.95 11.29
CA MET A 282 -23.83 -0.80 10.40
C MET A 282 -24.18 -1.28 9.00
N GLY A 283 -25.39 -0.98 8.52
CA GLY A 283 -25.87 -1.37 7.19
C GLY A 283 -24.90 -0.96 6.07
N GLU A 284 -25.00 -1.64 4.93
CA GLU A 284 -24.19 -1.32 3.75
C GLU A 284 -24.31 0.18 3.44
N ALA A 285 -23.19 0.90 3.54
CA ALA A 285 -23.18 2.30 3.14
C ALA A 285 -23.47 2.34 1.63
N PRO A 286 -24.40 3.20 1.18
CA PRO A 286 -24.78 3.26 -0.22
C PRO A 286 -23.55 3.52 -1.10
N PRO A 287 -23.56 3.06 -2.37
CA PRO A 287 -22.54 3.48 -3.33
C PRO A 287 -22.49 5.00 -3.33
N ALA A 288 -21.30 5.58 -3.29
CA ALA A 288 -21.12 7.02 -3.16
C ALA A 288 -21.91 7.74 -4.27
N THR A 289 -23.06 8.32 -3.92
CA THR A 289 -23.82 9.18 -4.83
C THR A 289 -23.03 10.47 -5.02
N MET A 290 -22.77 10.79 -6.29
CA MET A 290 -22.10 12.00 -6.72
C MET A 290 -22.70 13.26 -6.08
N PRO A 291 -21.90 14.32 -5.83
CA PRO A 291 -22.50 15.61 -5.50
C PRO A 291 -23.41 16.05 -6.64
N ALA A 292 -24.67 16.33 -6.31
CA ALA A 292 -25.66 16.84 -7.23
C ALA A 292 -25.09 18.07 -7.97
N ARG A 293 -25.17 18.02 -9.30
CA ARG A 293 -24.92 19.19 -10.16
C ARG A 293 -25.92 20.27 -9.77
N LEU A 294 -25.43 21.41 -9.28
CA LEU A 294 -26.16 22.68 -9.39
C LEU A 294 -26.18 23.05 -10.87
N ALA A 295 -27.27 22.67 -11.54
CA ALA A 295 -27.61 23.17 -12.85
C ALA A 295 -28.32 24.52 -12.70
N SER A 296 -27.74 25.57 -13.26
CA SER A 296 -28.51 26.69 -13.80
C SER A 296 -27.69 27.34 -14.91
N ASN A 297 -28.01 26.99 -16.15
CA ASN A 297 -27.99 27.93 -17.27
C ASN A 297 -28.86 27.35 -18.40
N ASP A 298 -30.02 27.97 -18.49
CA ASP A 298 -31.09 27.79 -19.46
C ASP A 298 -30.67 28.43 -20.81
N PRO A 299 -30.66 27.70 -21.94
CA PRO A 299 -30.42 28.29 -23.24
C PRO A 299 -31.71 28.24 -24.10
N ASP A 300 -32.83 28.75 -23.60
CA ASP A 300 -33.96 29.08 -24.46
C ASP A 300 -34.12 30.61 -24.63
N ARG A 301 -33.39 31.15 -25.61
CA ARG A 301 -33.65 32.47 -26.17
C ARG A 301 -33.39 32.46 -27.68
N GLN A 302 -34.41 32.11 -28.44
CA GLN A 302 -34.44 32.37 -29.89
C GLN A 302 -34.52 33.89 -30.17
N PRO A 303 -33.90 34.39 -31.25
CA PRO A 303 -33.95 35.80 -31.62
C PRO A 303 -35.26 36.14 -32.34
N ALA A 304 -35.83 37.31 -32.00
CA ALA A 304 -36.99 37.89 -32.66
C ALA A 304 -36.70 38.28 -34.12
N ALA A 305 -37.67 37.98 -34.98
CA ALA A 305 -37.71 38.31 -36.40
C ALA A 305 -37.92 39.83 -36.63
N HIS A 306 -37.19 40.38 -37.61
CA HIS A 306 -37.48 41.66 -38.23
C HIS A 306 -38.59 41.50 -39.27
N PRO A 307 -39.60 42.40 -39.32
CA PRO A 307 -40.49 42.50 -40.48
C PRO A 307 -39.93 43.51 -41.49
N ARG A 308 -40.11 43.21 -42.78
CA ARG A 308 -39.95 44.16 -43.89
C ARG A 308 -41.33 44.70 -44.31
N ASP A 309 -41.32 45.99 -44.60
CA ASP A 309 -42.09 46.75 -45.61
C ASP A 309 -43.62 46.82 -45.47
N VAL A 310 -44.15 47.95 -44.98
CA VAL A 310 -44.80 49.06 -45.72
C VAL A 310 -44.77 50.33 -44.86
#